data_AF-H3ZJM4-F1
#
_entry.id   AF-H3ZJM4-F1
#
_cell.length_a   1.000
_cell.length_b   1.000
_cell.length_c   1.000
_cell.angle_alpha   90.00
_cell.angle_beta   90.00
_cell.angle_gamma   90.00
#
_symmetry.space_group_name_H-M   'P 1'
#
loop_
_entity.id
_entity.type
_entity.pdbx_description
1 polymer ?
#
loop_
_entity_poly.entity_id
_entity_poly.type
_entity_poly.pdbx_seq_one_letter_code
_entity_poly.pdbx_strand_id
1 'polypeptide(L)' 'MDAESDIFLKKEHPSKSNYIGFNLNSNSPGTHTINGEIWVYEIWWVGIIVPSELKFEIELNCEEKECKTTLR' A
#
# COMPACT_ATOMS: atom_id res chain seq x y z
N MET A 1 -16.45 -10.23 -8.04
CA MET A 1 -15.57 -11.19 -7.39
C MET A 1 -14.36 -10.39 -6.98
N ASP A 2 -14.38 -9.92 -5.73
CA ASP A 2 -13.34 -9.07 -5.16
C ASP A 2 -12.01 -9.82 -5.24
N ALA A 3 -11.01 -9.20 -5.87
CA ALA A 3 -9.66 -9.73 -5.86
C ALA A 3 -9.17 -9.74 -4.41
N GLU A 4 -9.07 -10.93 -3.82
CA GLU A 4 -8.54 -11.11 -2.47
C GLU A 4 -7.08 -10.65 -2.49
N SER A 5 -6.75 -9.63 -1.70
CA SER A 5 -5.37 -9.12 -1.65
C SER A 5 -4.50 -10.02 -0.80
N ASP A 6 -3.31 -10.35 -1.28
CA ASP A 6 -2.36 -11.15 -0.52
C ASP A 6 -1.80 -10.41 0.70
N ILE A 7 -1.67 -9.09 0.60
CA ILE A 7 -1.16 -8.24 1.67
C ILE A 7 -2.00 -6.96 1.76
N PHE A 8 -2.44 -6.64 2.98
CA PHE A 8 -3.11 -5.38 3.30
C PHE A 8 -2.24 -4.50 4.20
N LEU A 9 -1.97 -3.26 3.76
CA LEU A 9 -1.16 -2.28 4.47
C LEU A 9 -2.03 -1.12 4.95
N LYS A 10 -2.18 -0.96 6.27
CA LYS A 10 -2.85 0.21 6.84
C LYS A 10 -1.87 1.09 7.59
N LYS A 11 -1.83 2.38 7.27
CA LYS A 11 -1.05 3.37 8.02
C LYS A 11 -1.87 4.61 8.34
N GLU A 12 -1.84 4.99 9.61
CA GLU A 12 -2.49 6.19 10.09
C GLU A 12 -1.42 7.21 10.51
N HIS A 13 -1.63 8.45 10.07
CA HIS A 13 -0.81 9.62 10.42
C HIS A 13 0.71 9.42 10.20
N PRO A 14 1.17 9.02 8.99
CA PRO A 14 2.60 8.87 8.73
C PRO A 14 3.31 10.22 8.85
N SER A 15 4.35 10.30 9.68
CA SER A 15 5.31 11.40 9.65
C SER A 15 6.01 11.49 8.28
N LYS A 16 6.50 12.69 7.93
CA LYS A 16 6.99 13.11 6.59
C LYS A 16 8.01 12.19 5.88
N SER A 17 8.53 11.14 6.53
CA SER A 17 9.50 10.20 5.94
C SER A 17 9.34 8.78 6.48
N ASN A 18 8.13 8.20 6.39
CA ASN A 18 7.94 6.78 6.67
C ASN A 18 7.96 5.95 5.38
N TYR A 19 8.98 5.13 5.25
CA TYR A 19 8.97 4.02 4.30
C TYR A 19 8.12 2.89 4.86
N ILE A 20 7.15 2.42 4.09
CA ILE A 20 6.38 1.21 4.41
C ILE A 20 6.92 0.10 3.51
N GLY A 21 7.69 -0.81 4.09
CA GLY A 21 8.19 -2.00 3.41
C GLY A 21 7.31 -3.21 3.70
N PHE A 22 7.34 -4.18 2.79
CA PHE A 22 6.71 -5.49 2.95
C PHE A 22 7.69 -6.55 2.42
N ASN A 23 7.57 -7.77 2.94
CA ASN A 23 8.30 -8.93 2.43
C ASN A 23 7.31 -9.87 1.77
N LEU A 24 7.58 -10.22 0.52
CA LEU A 24 6.91 -11.33 -0.14
C LEU A 24 7.71 -12.61 0.06
N ASN A 25 7.02 -13.74 0.13
CA ASN A 25 7.68 -15.02 0.13
C ASN A 25 8.35 -15.22 -1.24
N SER A 26 9.68 -15.40 -1.27
CA SER A 26 10.44 -15.54 -2.52
C SER A 26 10.08 -16.80 -3.32
N ASN A 27 9.37 -17.74 -2.71
CA ASN A 27 9.00 -19.02 -3.32
C ASN A 27 7.57 -19.04 -3.89
N SER A 28 6.86 -17.90 -3.94
CA SER A 28 5.56 -17.80 -4.61
C SER A 28 5.72 -17.11 -5.98
N PRO A 29 5.94 -17.88 -7.06
CA PRO A 29 5.76 -17.34 -8.41
C PRO A 29 4.27 -17.09 -8.64
N GLY A 30 3.94 -16.01 -9.37
CA GLY A 30 2.57 -15.63 -9.67
C GLY A 30 2.29 -14.14 -9.53
N THR A 31 1.00 -13.80 -9.68
CA THR A 31 0.50 -12.45 -9.47
C THR A 31 0.13 -12.27 -8.00
N HIS A 32 0.73 -11.27 -7.37
CA HIS A 32 0.46 -10.85 -6.02
C HIS A 32 -0.16 -9.47 -6.00
N THR A 33 -1.22 -9.31 -5.21
CA THR A 33 -1.90 -8.01 -5.08
C THR A 33 -1.68 -7.49 -3.67
N ILE A 34 -1.17 -6.27 -3.57
CA ILE A 34 -0.98 -5.54 -2.32
C ILE A 34 -1.91 -4.34 -2.32
N ASN A 35 -2.83 -4.33 -1.36
CA ASN A 35 -3.72 -3.20 -1.16
C ASN A 35 -3.26 -2.41 0.05
N GLY A 36 -3.42 -1.10 0.01
CA GLY A 36 -3.11 -0.27 1.15
C GLY A 36 -3.98 0.95 1.30
N GLU A 37 -4.09 1.40 2.55
CA GLU A 37 -4.83 2.57 2.97
C GLU A 37 -3.94 3.45 3.84
N ILE A 38 -3.79 4.71 3.44
CA ILE A 38 -3.07 5.73 4.19
C ILE A 38 -4.07 6.79 4.62
N TRP A 39 -4.15 7.00 5.93
CA TRP A 39 -4.93 8.08 6.52
C TRP A 39 -3.98 9.21 6.89
N VAL A 40 -4.14 10.36 6.23
CA VAL A 40 -3.39 11.59 6.52
C VAL A 40 -4.34 12.56 7.23
N TYR A 41 -3.91 13.11 8.35
CA TYR A 41 -4.68 14.14 9.07
C TYR A 41 -3.94 15.46 8.91
N GLU A 42 -4.51 16.39 8.16
CA GLU A 42 -3.94 17.72 8.00
C GLU A 42 -4.56 18.68 9.02
N ILE A 43 -3.72 19.43 9.71
CA ILE A 43 -4.14 20.47 10.65
C ILE A 43 -4.16 21.80 9.89
N TRP A 44 -5.35 22.36 9.72
CA TRP A 44 -5.54 23.65 9.08
C TRP A 44 -5.53 24.79 10.10
N TRP A 45 -5.38 26.03 9.62
CA TRP A 45 -5.16 27.29 10.36
C TRP A 45 -6.11 27.60 11.54
N VAL A 46 -7.21 26.86 11.71
CA VAL A 46 -8.23 27.09 12.76
C VAL A 46 -8.44 25.84 13.64
N GLY A 47 -7.46 24.92 13.70
CA GLY A 47 -7.59 23.69 14.49
C GLY A 47 -8.57 22.66 13.89
N ILE A 48 -9.01 22.88 12.65
CA ILE A 48 -9.78 21.90 11.89
C ILE A 48 -8.82 20.79 11.45
N ILE A 49 -9.11 19.56 11.87
CA ILE A 49 -8.41 18.36 11.43
C ILE A 49 -9.20 17.80 10.25
N VAL A 50 -8.57 17.77 9.07
CA VAL A 50 -9.16 17.17 7.86
C VAL A 50 -8.52 15.80 7.64
N PRO A 51 -9.27 14.70 7.82
CA PRO A 51 -8.80 13.38 7.43
C PRO A 51 -8.88 13.23 5.91
N SER A 52 -7.80 12.75 5.31
CA SER A 52 -7.70 12.36 3.91
C SER A 52 -7.33 10.88 3.87
N GLU A 53 -8.15 10.09 3.17
CA GLU A 53 -7.89 8.68 2.92
C GLU A 53 -7.31 8.52 1.51
N LEU A 54 -6.15 7.88 1.43
CA LEU A 54 -5.48 7.51 0.19
C LEU A 54 -5.47 5.98 0.09
N LYS A 55 -6.14 5.43 -0.91
CA LYS A 55 -6.09 4.00 -1.22
C LYS A 55 -5.15 3.77 -2.38
N PHE A 56 -4.36 2.71 -2.32
CA PHE A 56 -3.48 2.28 -3.41
C PHE A 56 -3.53 0.77 -3.59
N GLU A 57 -3.39 0.34 -4.84
CA GLU A 57 -3.26 -1.06 -5.23
C GLU A 57 -1.94 -1.23 -5.98
N ILE A 58 -1.11 -2.17 -5.53
CA ILE A 58 0.14 -2.55 -6.17
C ILE A 58 0.00 -4.00 -6.64
N GLU A 59 0.16 -4.21 -7.93
CA GLU A 59 0.23 -5.53 -8.52
C GLU A 59 1.69 -5.90 -8.75
N LEU A 60 2.09 -7.05 -8.23
CA LEU A 60 3.43 -7.63 -8.36
C LEU A 60 3.30 -8.91 -9.16
N ASN A 61 3.89 -8.92 -10.35
CA ASN A 61 3.93 -10.10 -11.19
C ASN A 61 5.33 -10.72 -11.12
N CYS A 62 5.45 -11.81 -10.37
CA CYS A 62 6.70 -12.48 -10.08
C CYS A 62 6.86 -13.74 -10.93
N GLU A 63 7.80 -13.68 -11.87
CA GLU A 63 8.33 -14.84 -12.60
C GLU A 63 9.58 -15.37 -11.88
N GLU A 64 10.04 -16.59 -12.20
CA GLU A 64 11.14 -17.29 -11.49
C GLU A 64 12.43 -16.48 -11.29
N LYS A 65 12.65 -15.40 -12.07
CA LYS A 65 13.87 -14.59 -12.03
C LYS A 65 13.63 -13.08 -11.94
N GLU A 66 12.38 -12.61 -12.00
CA GLU A 66 12.06 -11.19 -12.05
C GLU A 66 10.68 -10.93 -11.46
N CYS A 67 10.54 -9.88 -10.65
CA CYS A 67 9.24 -9.36 -10.22
C CYS A 67 9.02 -7.98 -10.83
N LYS A 68 7.95 -7.83 -11.61
CA LYS A 68 7.50 -6.55 -12.16
C LYS A 68 6.45 -5.94 -11.26
N THR A 69 6.61 -4.66 -10.94
CA THR A 69 5.68 -3.91 -10.08
C THR A 69 4.87 -2.93 -10.91
N THR A 70 3.55 -2.93 -10.72
CA THR A 70 2.63 -1.97 -11.34
C THR A 70 1.81 -1.29 -10.24
N LEU A 71 1.82 0.04 -10.21
CA LEU A 71 0.94 0.85 -9.35
C LEU A 71 -0.33 1.17 -10.14
N ARG A 72 -1.50 0.94 -9.55
CA ARG A 72 -2.81 1.26 -10.14
C ARG A 72 -3.48 2.42 -9.43
#